data_AF-A0A0D3IR43-F1
#
_entry.id   AF-A0A0D3IR43-F1
#
_cell.length_a   1.000
_cell.length_b   1.000
_cell.length_c   1.000
_cell.angle_alpha   90.00
_cell.angle_beta   90.00
_cell.angle_gamma   90.00
#
_symmetry.space_group_name_H-M   'P 1'
#
loop_
_entity.id
_entity.type
_entity.pdbx_description
1 polymer ?
#
loop_
_entity_poly.entity_id
_entity_poly.type
_entity_poly.pdbx_seq_one_letter_code
_entity_poly.pdbx_strand_id
1 'polypeptide(L)'
;MLSARAAPSLVRAARLCTAATRRVTADALVRHVDVSPVAETSTAFVGRSVDLGWGRVYGGQTMAQALAACQKLVGGDFSVHQLSCHFLRGGDVSADIRFDCE
;
A
#
# COMPACT_ATOMS: atom_id res chain seq x y z
N MET A 1 43.58 10.46 18.81
CA MET A 1 42.11 10.42 18.93
C MET A 1 41.52 11.51 18.02
N LEU A 2 41.24 11.21 16.74
CA LEU A 2 40.66 12.19 15.81
C LEU A 2 39.13 12.01 15.77
N SER A 3 38.39 12.99 16.28
CA SER A 3 36.94 13.09 16.17
C SER A 3 36.59 13.64 14.78
N ALA A 4 36.14 12.78 13.88
CA ALA A 4 35.67 13.19 12.54
C ALA A 4 34.25 13.78 12.64
N ARG A 5 34.15 15.10 12.82
CA ARG A 5 32.89 15.83 12.62
C ARG A 5 32.63 15.97 11.12
N ALA A 6 31.58 15.30 10.63
CA ALA A 6 31.13 15.42 9.24
C ALA A 6 30.79 16.88 8.88
N ALA A 7 31.20 17.34 7.69
CA ALA A 7 30.94 18.69 7.21
C ALA A 7 29.42 18.96 7.06
N PRO A 8 28.92 20.16 7.43
CA PRO A 8 27.48 20.46 7.46
C PRO A 8 26.77 20.35 6.10
N SER A 9 27.52 20.48 4.99
CA SER A 9 27.00 20.30 3.62
C SER A 9 26.62 18.84 3.31
N LEU A 10 27.40 17.87 3.80
CA LEU A 10 27.16 16.45 3.59
C LEU A 10 25.96 15.96 4.43
N VAL A 11 25.80 16.48 5.64
CA VAL A 11 24.63 16.18 6.48
C VAL A 11 23.33 16.69 5.83
N ARG A 12 23.37 17.87 5.21
CA ARG A 12 22.20 18.44 4.50
C ARG A 12 21.89 17.66 3.21
N ALA A 13 22.90 17.28 2.44
CA ALA A 13 22.71 16.47 1.22
C ALA A 13 22.15 15.07 1.55
N ALA A 14 22.65 14.41 2.60
CA ALA A 14 22.12 13.13 3.07
C ALA A 14 20.64 13.25 3.49
N ARG A 15 20.28 14.29 4.25
CA ARG A 15 18.87 14.54 4.64
C ARG A 15 17.95 14.77 3.44
N LEU A 16 18.41 15.50 2.44
CA LEU A 16 17.65 15.75 1.21
C LEU A 16 17.49 14.47 0.38
N CYS A 17 18.55 13.67 0.27
CA CYS A 17 18.50 12.36 -0.39
C CYS A 17 17.53 11.41 0.33
N THR A 18 17.60 11.29 1.66
CA THR A 18 16.67 10.47 2.46
C THR A 18 15.23 10.96 2.32
N ALA A 19 14.99 12.27 2.33
CA ALA A 19 13.64 12.83 2.15
C ALA A 19 13.08 12.59 0.73
N ALA A 20 13.93 12.68 -0.30
CA ALA A 20 13.55 12.38 -1.67
C ALA A 20 13.22 10.89 -1.85
N THR A 21 14.08 9.98 -1.37
CA THR A 21 13.81 8.53 -1.38
C THR A 21 12.53 8.18 -0.62
N ARG A 22 12.31 8.79 0.55
CA ARG A 22 11.08 8.59 1.34
C ARG A 22 9.81 8.99 0.57
N ARG A 23 9.86 10.08 -0.22
CA ARG A 23 8.72 10.49 -1.06
C ARG A 23 8.46 9.49 -2.19
N VAL A 24 9.51 9.01 -2.86
CA VAL A 24 9.39 8.03 -3.94
C VAL A 24 8.79 6.71 -3.43
N THR A 25 9.22 6.24 -2.25
CA THR A 25 8.68 5.01 -1.65
C THR A 25 7.24 5.17 -1.20
N ALA A 26 6.88 6.31 -0.60
CA ALA A 26 5.51 6.55 -0.17
C ALA A 26 4.54 6.59 -1.36
N ASP A 27 4.94 7.21 -2.47
CA ASP A 27 4.12 7.28 -3.69
C ASP A 27 3.89 5.89 -4.29
N ALA A 28 4.93 5.04 -4.31
CA ALA A 28 4.81 3.65 -4.76
C ALA A 28 3.81 2.85 -3.90
N LEU A 29 3.80 3.06 -2.58
CA LEU A 29 2.83 2.42 -1.69
C LEU A 29 1.40 2.91 -1.97
N VAL A 30 1.19 4.21 -2.12
CA VAL A 30 -0.12 4.78 -2.44
C VAL A 30 -0.67 4.19 -3.73
N ARG A 31 0.17 4.09 -4.77
CA ARG A 31 -0.21 3.46 -6.05
C ARG A 31 -0.53 1.97 -5.92
N HIS A 32 0.09 1.28 -4.97
CA HIS A 32 -0.14 -0.15 -4.75
C HIS A 32 -1.45 -0.43 -4.02
N VAL A 33 -1.83 0.46 -3.10
CA VAL A 33 -3.11 0.37 -2.37
C VAL A 33 -4.31 0.64 -3.28
N ASP A 34 -4.09 1.33 -4.40
CA ASP A 34 -5.15 1.61 -5.36
C ASP A 34 -5.68 0.34 -6.05
N VAL A 35 -7.01 0.29 -6.23
CA VAL A 35 -7.73 -0.87 -6.81
C VAL A 35 -8.53 -0.43 -8.04
N SER A 36 -8.61 -1.28 -9.06
CA SER A 36 -9.34 -1.00 -10.30
C SER A 36 -10.74 -1.62 -10.26
N PRO A 37 -11.79 -0.93 -10.74
CA PRO A 37 -13.13 -1.51 -10.81
C PRO A 37 -13.17 -2.64 -11.86
N VAL A 38 -14.03 -3.63 -11.62
CA VAL A 38 -14.30 -4.72 -12.56
C VAL A 38 -15.48 -4.33 -13.45
N ALA A 39 -15.32 -4.45 -14.78
CA ALA A 39 -16.28 -3.92 -15.74
C ALA A 39 -17.67 -4.57 -15.65
N GLU A 40 -17.74 -5.84 -15.26
CA GLU A 40 -18.95 -6.64 -15.23
C GLU A 40 -19.89 -6.29 -14.05
N THR A 41 -19.38 -5.65 -12.99
CA THR A 41 -20.12 -5.47 -11.72
C THR A 41 -19.76 -4.16 -11.03
N SER A 42 -20.77 -3.41 -10.56
CA SER A 42 -20.55 -2.11 -9.90
C SER A 42 -19.95 -2.20 -8.49
N THR A 43 -19.83 -3.40 -7.92
CA THR A 43 -19.37 -3.60 -6.53
C THR A 43 -18.12 -4.46 -6.41
N ALA A 44 -17.45 -4.78 -7.53
CA ALA A 44 -16.21 -5.56 -7.49
C ALA A 44 -15.00 -4.78 -7.99
N PHE A 45 -13.86 -5.07 -7.35
CA PHE A 45 -12.59 -4.40 -7.58
C PHE A 45 -11.45 -5.40 -7.64
N VAL A 46 -10.34 -5.01 -8.28
CA VAL A 46 -9.12 -5.81 -8.39
C VAL A 46 -7.93 -4.99 -7.89
N GLY A 47 -7.18 -5.57 -6.96
CA GLY A 47 -5.91 -5.05 -6.45
C GLY A 47 -4.75 -5.95 -6.87
N ARG A 48 -3.59 -5.34 -7.09
CA ARG A 48 -2.38 -6.09 -7.47
C ARG A 48 -1.71 -6.70 -6.25
N SER A 49 -1.15 -7.90 -6.42
CA SER A 49 -0.26 -8.50 -5.42
C SER A 49 1.18 -8.04 -5.64
N VAL A 50 1.93 -7.90 -4.54
CA VAL A 50 3.39 -7.74 -4.58
C VAL A 50 4.06 -8.89 -3.83
N ASP A 51 5.04 -9.50 -4.48
CA ASP A 51 5.96 -10.43 -3.83
C ASP A 51 7.09 -9.64 -3.13
N LEU A 52 7.21 -9.88 -1.83
CA LEU A 52 8.23 -9.28 -0.97
C LEU A 52 9.29 -10.32 -0.56
N GLY A 53 9.28 -11.51 -1.16
CA GLY A 53 10.31 -12.55 -1.00
C GLY A 53 9.99 -13.66 0.00
N TRP A 54 8.82 -13.61 0.66
CA TRP A 54 8.35 -14.63 1.62
C TRP A 54 7.23 -15.53 1.08
N GLY A 55 6.89 -15.41 -0.22
CA GLY A 55 6.01 -16.35 -0.93
C GLY A 55 4.53 -16.30 -0.54
N ARG A 56 4.12 -15.32 0.27
CA ARG A 56 2.72 -15.06 0.64
C ARG A 56 2.42 -13.59 0.54
N VAL A 57 1.16 -13.31 0.19
CA VAL A 57 0.60 -11.96 0.17
C VAL A 57 0.67 -11.37 1.59
N TYR A 58 1.30 -10.21 1.71
CA TYR A 58 1.32 -9.46 2.97
C TYR A 58 -0.10 -9.08 3.41
N GLY A 59 -0.51 -9.41 4.65
CA GLY A 59 -1.88 -9.15 5.10
C GLY A 59 -2.27 -7.66 5.07
N GLY A 60 -1.31 -6.77 5.31
CA GLY A 60 -1.54 -5.32 5.28
C GLY A 60 -1.90 -4.78 3.89
N GLN A 61 -1.35 -5.33 2.79
CA GLN A 61 -1.76 -4.90 1.44
C GLN A 61 -3.20 -5.31 1.16
N THR A 62 -3.58 -6.54 1.51
CA THR A 62 -4.93 -7.05 1.29
C THR A 62 -5.94 -6.24 2.09
N MET A 63 -5.62 -5.91 3.35
CA MET A 63 -6.46 -5.08 4.20
C MET A 63 -6.62 -3.66 3.64
N ALA A 64 -5.53 -3.04 3.20
CA ALA A 64 -5.56 -1.68 2.66
C ALA A 64 -6.34 -1.60 1.33
N GLN A 65 -6.15 -2.57 0.44
CA GLN A 65 -6.87 -2.65 -0.84
C GLN A 65 -8.37 -2.96 -0.64
N ALA A 66 -8.72 -3.85 0.29
CA ALA A 66 -10.12 -4.09 0.65
C ALA A 66 -10.81 -2.83 1.16
N LEU A 67 -10.13 -2.07 2.03
CA LEU A 67 -10.63 -0.80 2.52
C LEU A 67 -10.80 0.23 1.40
N ALA A 68 -9.83 0.32 0.48
CA ALA A 68 -9.88 1.21 -0.66
C ALA A 68 -11.05 0.88 -1.60
N ALA A 69 -11.34 -0.41 -1.83
CA ALA A 69 -12.50 -0.86 -2.59
C ALA A 69 -13.82 -0.38 -1.96
N CYS A 70 -14.00 -0.62 -0.66
CA CYS A 70 -15.19 -0.15 0.06
C CYS A 70 -15.32 1.38 0.02
N GLN A 71 -14.22 2.12 0.20
CA GLN A 71 -14.23 3.58 0.15
C GLN A 71 -14.62 4.12 -1.24
N LYS A 72 -14.18 3.47 -2.32
CA LYS A 72 -14.59 3.81 -3.69
C LYS A 72 -16.07 3.55 -3.93
N LEU A 73 -16.63 2.51 -3.31
CA LEU A 73 -18.05 2.18 -3.42
C LEU A 73 -18.95 3.21 -2.72
N VAL A 74 -18.59 3.65 -1.52
CA VAL A 74 -19.41 4.60 -0.73
C VAL A 74 -19.20 6.06 -1.11
N GLY A 75 -18.11 6.40 -1.82
CA GLY A 75 -17.79 7.77 -2.22
C GLY A 75 -17.06 8.58 -1.14
N GLY A 76 -16.86 9.88 -1.39
CA GLY A 76 -16.05 10.76 -0.54
C GLY A 76 -16.75 11.35 0.70
N ASP A 77 -18.06 11.16 0.82
CA ASP A 77 -18.86 11.75 1.90
C ASP A 77 -18.77 10.98 3.22
N PHE A 78 -18.28 9.73 3.16
CA PHE A 78 -18.13 8.85 4.32
C PHE A 78 -16.65 8.56 4.56
N SER A 79 -16.27 8.41 5.83
CA SER A 79 -14.92 8.01 6.23
C SER A 79 -14.99 6.73 7.06
N VAL A 80 -14.05 5.83 6.85
CA VAL A 80 -13.99 4.58 7.62
C VAL A 80 -13.48 4.87 9.03
N HIS A 81 -14.25 4.44 10.04
CA HIS A 81 -13.91 4.62 11.45
C HIS A 81 -13.33 3.37 12.09
N GLN A 82 -13.64 2.19 11.55
CA GLN A 82 -13.14 0.90 12.04
C GLN A 82 -13.19 -0.14 10.92
N LEU A 83 -12.22 -1.06 10.92
CA LEU A 83 -12.21 -2.25 10.09
C LEU A 83 -11.92 -3.46 10.98
N SER A 84 -12.64 -4.55 10.78
CA SER A 84 -12.34 -5.86 11.35
C SER A 84 -12.21 -6.86 10.21
N CYS A 85 -11.12 -7.61 10.18
CA CYS A 85 -10.83 -8.56 9.12
C CYS A 85 -10.25 -9.85 9.70
N HIS A 86 -10.57 -10.96 9.06
CA HIS A 86 -10.05 -12.28 9.41
C HIS A 86 -9.37 -12.89 8.18
N PHE A 87 -8.13 -13.35 8.35
CA PHE A 87 -7.40 -14.03 7.28
C PHE A 87 -7.67 -15.53 7.34
N LEU A 88 -8.32 -16.05 6.30
CA LEU A 88 -8.70 -17.47 6.25
C LEU A 88 -7.62 -18.34 5.59
N ARG A 89 -6.91 -17.80 4.60
CA ARG A 89 -5.88 -18.49 3.82
C ARG A 89 -4.76 -17.53 3.43
N GLY A 90 -3.55 -18.05 3.28
CA GLY A 90 -2.45 -17.30 2.70
C GLY A 90 -2.67 -17.10 1.19
N GLY A 91 -2.60 -15.85 0.72
CA GLY A 91 -2.74 -15.53 -0.70
C GLY A 91 -1.55 -16.02 -1.56
N ASP A 92 -1.81 -16.18 -2.85
CA ASP A 92 -0.79 -16.39 -3.89
C ASP A 92 -0.30 -15.02 -4.39
N VAL A 93 1.01 -14.79 -4.34
CA VAL A 93 1.63 -13.53 -4.77
C VAL A 93 1.64 -13.35 -6.28
N SER A 94 1.45 -14.44 -7.04
CA SER A 94 1.47 -14.44 -8.51
C SER A 94 0.12 -14.06 -9.13
N ALA A 95 -0.92 -13.95 -8.31
CA ALA A 95 -2.28 -13.66 -8.73
C ALA A 95 -2.76 -12.32 -8.14
N ASP A 96 -3.56 -11.60 -8.93
CA ASP A 96 -4.27 -10.42 -8.44
C ASP A 96 -5.39 -10.80 -7.45
N ILE A 97 -5.75 -9.85 -6.60
CA ILE A 97 -6.76 -10.04 -5.55
C ILE A 97 -8.07 -9.38 -6.00
N ARG A 98 -9.13 -10.19 -6.11
CA ARG A 98 -10.49 -9.70 -6.31
C ARG A 98 -11.15 -9.38 -4.96
N PHE A 99 -11.77 -8.22 -4.88
CA PHE A 99 -12.58 -7.78 -3.74
C PHE A 99 -14.03 -7.62 -4.22
N ASP A 100 -14.93 -8.41 -3.64
CA ASP A 100 -16.37 -8.25 -3.82
C ASP A 100 -16.91 -7.50 -2.61
N CYS A 101 -17.55 -6.35 -2.85
CA CYS A 101 -18.18 -5.53 -1.83
C CYS A 101 -19.71 -5.72 -1.88
N GLU A 102 -20.34 -5.72 -0.70
CA GLU A 102 -21.79 -5.87 -0.52
C GLU A 102 -22.34 -4.76 0.38
#